data_AF-A0A6A0HCE1-F1
#
_entry.id   AF-A0A6A0HCE1-F1
#
_cell.length_a   1.000
_cell.length_b   1.000
_cell.length_c   1.000
_cell.angle_alpha   90.00
_cell.angle_beta   90.00
_cell.angle_gamma   90.00
#
_symmetry.space_group_name_H-M   'P 1'
#
loop_
_entity.id
_entity.type
_entity.pdbx_description
1 polymer ?
#
loop_
_entity_poly.entity_id
_entity_poly.type
_entity_poly.pdbx_seq_one_letter_code
_entity_poly.pdbx_strand_id
1 'polypeptide(L)'
;MDCYLRQEWHDERLTFKGPLPVLTLNIKMLEALWKPDTFFHNGLGSYIHMITRPNKLFRITQDGRILYSMRITQDERILYSMRAASKAQLERIKRVTNKHGYVKRDECRVLL
;
A
#
# COMPACT_ATOMS: atom_id res chain seq x y z
N MET A 1 -9.92 -10.75 13.10
CA MET A 1 -9.32 -11.48 11.95
C MET A 1 -8.05 -10.78 11.50
N ASP A 2 -7.03 -11.52 11.05
CA ASP A 2 -5.81 -10.94 10.46
C ASP A 2 -5.89 -10.95 8.94
N CYS A 3 -5.57 -9.82 8.31
CA CYS A 3 -5.54 -9.68 6.86
C CYS A 3 -4.22 -9.02 6.43
N TYR A 4 -3.92 -9.09 5.14
CA TYR A 4 -2.71 -8.49 4.57
C TYR A 4 -3.12 -7.45 3.55
N LEU A 5 -2.77 -6.19 3.81
CA LEU A 5 -2.82 -5.16 2.78
C LEU A 5 -1.57 -5.27 1.93
N ARG A 6 -1.72 -5.54 0.63
CA ARG A 6 -0.63 -5.46 -0.34
C ARG A 6 -0.89 -4.33 -1.32
N GLN A 7 0.16 -3.58 -1.60
CA GLN A 7 0.11 -2.48 -2.55
C GLN A 7 1.24 -2.65 -3.54
N GLU A 8 0.93 -2.45 -4.81
CA GLU A 8 1.90 -2.48 -5.88
C GLU A 8 1.82 -1.17 -6.65
N TRP A 9 2.96 -0.52 -6.84
CA TRP A 9 3.10 0.66 -7.69
C TRP A 9 4.47 0.70 -8.34
N HIS A 10 4.64 1.57 -9.32
CA HIS A 10 5.91 1.77 -10.01
C HIS A 10 6.58 3.09 -9.57
N ASP A 11 7.89 3.06 -9.37
CA ASP A 11 8.73 4.25 -9.12
C ASP A 11 10.03 4.16 -9.91
N GLU A 12 10.10 4.89 -11.01
CA GLU A 12 11.31 4.95 -11.85
C GLU A 12 12.55 5.41 -11.07
N ARG A 13 12.39 6.24 -10.03
CA ARG A 13 13.51 6.76 -9.22
C ARG A 13 14.17 5.68 -8.37
N LEU A 14 13.50 4.54 -8.19
CA LEU A 14 13.99 3.40 -7.41
C LEU A 14 14.47 2.25 -8.31
N THR A 15 14.58 2.48 -9.61
CA THR A 15 15.25 1.57 -10.55
C THR A 15 16.72 1.41 -10.16
N PHE A 16 17.21 0.18 -10.14
CA PHE A 16 18.60 -0.10 -9.81
C PHE A 16 19.16 -1.21 -10.69
N LYS A 17 20.47 -1.17 -10.94
CA LYS A 17 21.21 -2.26 -11.61
C LYS A 17 22.08 -2.96 -10.59
N GLY A 18 22.01 -4.29 -10.53
CA GLY A 18 22.82 -5.08 -9.61
C GLY A 18 22.67 -6.58 -9.86
N PRO A 19 23.40 -7.42 -9.10
CA PRO A 19 23.27 -8.87 -9.20
C PRO A 19 21.95 -9.39 -8.63
N LEU A 20 21.31 -8.62 -7.75
CA LEU A 20 20.05 -9.01 -7.10
C LEU A 20 18.86 -8.53 -7.94
N PRO A 21 17.90 -9.42 -8.29
CA PRO A 21 16.71 -9.04 -9.03
C PRO A 21 15.70 -8.25 -8.18
N VAL A 22 15.76 -8.41 -6.84
CA VAL A 22 14.84 -7.77 -5.89
C VAL A 22 15.59 -7.34 -4.64
N LEU A 23 15.38 -6.10 -4.20
CA LEU A 23 15.85 -5.59 -2.91
C LEU A 23 14.71 -5.68 -1.90
N THR A 24 14.95 -6.36 -0.77
CA THR A 24 14.05 -6.33 0.38
C THR A 24 14.57 -5.29 1.37
N LEU A 25 13.75 -4.29 1.70
CA LEU A 25 14.14 -3.19 2.58
C LEU A 25 13.66 -3.38 4.01
N ASN A 26 14.46 -2.88 4.94
CA ASN A 26 14.07 -2.77 6.35
C ASN A 26 13.04 -1.62 6.52
N ILE A 27 12.16 -1.76 7.50
CA ILE A 27 11.14 -0.79 7.90
C ILE A 27 11.71 0.62 8.13
N LYS A 28 12.92 0.74 8.67
CA LYS A 28 13.54 2.07 8.89
C LYS A 28 13.76 2.83 7.58
N MET A 29 14.07 2.13 6.48
CA MET A 29 14.23 2.75 5.17
C MET A 29 12.87 3.11 4.54
N LEU A 30 11.81 2.36 4.88
CA LEU A 30 10.45 2.64 4.41
C LEU A 30 9.95 4.02 4.84
N GLU A 31 10.38 4.52 6.00
CA GLU A 31 9.97 5.84 6.50
C GLU A 31 10.51 6.99 5.65
N ALA A 32 11.69 6.80 5.04
CA ALA A 32 12.30 7.77 4.13
C ALA A 32 11.73 7.69 2.71
N LEU A 33 11.05 6.60 2.36
CA LEU A 33 10.51 6.39 1.01
C LEU A 33 9.11 6.96 0.86
N TRP A 34 8.84 7.45 -0.34
CA TRP A 34 7.49 7.78 -0.76
C TRP A 34 6.65 6.50 -0.79
N LYS A 35 5.48 6.53 -0.14
CA LYS A 35 4.47 5.49 -0.22
C LYS A 35 3.08 6.13 -0.34
N PRO A 36 2.14 5.46 -1.00
CA PRO A 36 0.76 5.93 -1.06
C PRO A 36 0.12 5.83 0.34
N ASP A 37 -0.56 6.89 0.77
CA ASP A 37 -1.36 6.81 1.99
C ASP A 37 -2.72 6.20 1.66
N THR A 38 -3.01 5.08 2.32
CA THR A 38 -4.19 4.26 2.00
C THR A 38 -5.16 4.35 3.14
N PHE A 39 -6.28 4.99 2.87
CA PHE A 39 -7.38 5.15 3.81
C PHE A 39 -8.59 4.40 3.30
N PHE A 40 -9.23 3.65 4.19
CA PHE A 40 -10.49 3.00 3.90
C PHE A 40 -11.60 3.82 4.55
N HIS A 41 -12.52 4.27 3.72
CA HIS A 41 -13.79 4.80 4.18
C HIS A 41 -14.75 3.62 4.35
N ASN A 42 -15.48 3.58 5.46
CA ASN A 42 -16.62 2.69 5.53
C ASN A 42 -17.74 3.21 4.60
N GLY A 43 -18.73 2.37 4.31
CA GLY A 43 -19.87 2.75 3.45
C GLY A 43 -20.70 3.94 3.95
N LEU A 44 -20.42 4.43 5.17
CA LEU A 44 -21.02 5.61 5.79
C LEU A 44 -20.10 6.85 5.76
N GLY A 45 -18.95 6.78 5.05
CA GLY A 45 -18.03 7.91 4.86
C GLY A 45 -17.06 8.17 6.02
N SER A 46 -17.10 7.38 7.10
CA SER A 46 -16.18 7.53 8.24
C SER A 46 -14.90 6.68 8.07
N TYR A 47 -13.85 7.09 8.77
CA TYR A 47 -12.54 6.45 8.71
C TYR A 47 -12.53 5.10 9.45
N ILE A 48 -11.98 4.08 8.79
CA ILE A 48 -11.71 2.80 9.43
C ILE A 48 -10.37 2.88 10.16
N HIS A 49 -10.40 2.77 11.50
CA HIS A 49 -9.20 2.66 12.31
C HIS A 49 -8.54 1.29 12.09
N MET A 50 -7.47 1.25 11.28
CA MET A 50 -6.66 0.05 11.13
C MET A 50 -5.58 0.01 12.21
N ILE A 51 -5.57 -1.04 13.04
CA ILE A 51 -4.44 -1.30 13.94
C ILE A 51 -3.38 -2.02 13.11
N THR A 52 -2.36 -1.27 12.67
CA THR A 52 -1.24 -1.83 11.93
C THR A 52 -0.25 -2.48 12.90
N ARG A 53 0.10 -3.75 12.66
CA ARG A 53 1.26 -4.35 13.33
C ARG A 53 2.54 -3.89 12.63
N PRO A 54 3.70 -3.88 13.31
CA PRO A 54 4.97 -3.49 12.70
C PRO A 54 5.42 -4.42 11.57
N ASN A 55 4.76 -5.54 11.31
CA ASN A 55 5.11 -6.48 10.24
C ASN A 55 4.80 -5.88 8.87
N LYS A 56 5.75 -5.10 8.35
CA LYS A 56 5.76 -4.50 7.02
C LYS A 56 6.90 -5.11 6.21
N LEU A 57 6.58 -5.53 5.00
CA LEU A 57 7.52 -5.99 3.99
C LEU A 57 7.53 -4.97 2.86
N PHE A 58 8.71 -4.57 2.42
CA PHE A 58 8.88 -3.68 1.28
C PHE A 58 9.92 -4.27 0.34
N ARG A 59 9.52 -4.47 -0.92
CA ARG A 59 10.38 -5.04 -1.96
C ARG A 59 10.40 -4.13 -3.17
N ILE A 60 11.58 -3.91 -3.73
CA ILE A 60 11.79 -3.16 -4.97
C ILE A 60 12.40 -4.12 -5.99
N THR A 61 11.79 -4.24 -7.15
CA THR A 61 12.36 -4.96 -8.31
C THR A 61 13.28 -4.03 -9.11
N GLN A 62 14.19 -4.59 -9.89
CA GLN A 62 15.16 -3.79 -10.66
C GLN A 62 14.51 -2.77 -11.59
N ASP A 63 13.34 -3.07 -12.14
CA ASP A 63 12.55 -2.20 -13.00
C ASP A 63 11.80 -1.08 -12.25
N GLY A 64 11.96 -0.99 -10.92
CA GLY A 64 11.34 0.07 -10.11
C GLY A 64 9.91 -0.27 -9.64
N ARG A 65 9.43 -1.51 -9.81
CA ARG A 65 8.16 -1.91 -9.19
C ARG A 65 8.37 -2.16 -7.71
N ILE A 66 7.39 -1.75 -6.94
CA ILE A 66 7.42 -1.80 -5.49
C ILE A 66 6.26 -2.64 -5.02
N LEU A 67 6.57 -3.62 -4.17
CA LEU A 67 5.59 -4.37 -3.41
C LEU A 67 5.70 -3.97 -1.93
N TYR A 68 4.65 -3.35 -1.43
CA TYR A 68 4.45 -3.08 -0.01
C TYR A 68 3.41 -4.04 0.55
N SER A 69 3.72 -4.74 1.63
CA SER A 69 2.78 -5.63 2.30
C SER A 69 2.80 -5.38 3.80
N MET A 70 1.63 -5.22 4.41
CA MET A 70 1.52 -5.05 5.85
C MET A 70 0.42 -5.92 6.44
N ARG A 71 0.67 -6.48 7.64
CA ARG A 71 -0.37 -7.18 8.41
C ARG A 71 -1.25 -6.15 9.10
N ILE A 72 -2.54 -6.25 8.84
CA ILE A 72 -3.58 -5.47 9.49
C ILE A 72 -4.41 -6.41 10.37
N THR A 73 -4.65 -6.01 11.61
CA THR A 73 -5.56 -6.71 12.51
C THR A 73 -6.82 -5.88 12.63
N GLN A 74 -7.97 -6.46 12.29
CA GLN A 74 -9.25 -5.76 12.34
C GLN A 74 -10.40 -6.66 12.81
N ASP A 75 -11.47 -5.99 13.24
CA ASP A 75 -12.77 -6.60 13.54
C ASP A 75 -13.40 -7.15 12.25
N GLU A 76 -14.06 -8.30 12.34
CA GLU A 76 -14.68 -9.01 11.23
C GLU A 76 -15.73 -8.16 10.49
N ARG A 77 -16.46 -7.31 11.22
CA ARG A 77 -17.47 -6.41 10.63
C ARG A 77 -16.86 -5.44 9.62
N ILE A 78 -15.61 -5.06 9.85
CA ILE A 78 -14.88 -4.10 9.04
C ILE A 78 -14.33 -4.77 7.78
N LEU A 79 -13.93 -6.03 7.85
CA LEU A 79 -13.39 -6.77 6.70
C LEU A 79 -14.38 -6.88 5.54
N TYR A 80 -15.65 -7.14 5.81
CA TYR A 80 -16.69 -7.19 4.77
C TYR A 80 -16.85 -5.84 4.07
N SER A 81 -16.85 -4.74 4.84
CA SER A 81 -16.92 -3.39 4.29
C SER A 81 -15.70 -3.04 3.44
N MET A 82 -14.50 -3.49 3.85
CA MET A 82 -13.27 -3.26 3.12
C MET A 82 -13.15 -4.06 1.82
N ARG A 83 -13.66 -5.30 1.77
CA ARG A 83 -13.67 -6.10 0.53
C ARG A 83 -14.62 -5.52 -0.52
N ALA A 84 -15.75 -4.96 -0.08
CA ALA A 84 -16.65 -4.23 -0.96
C ALA A 84 -16.03 -2.90 -1.42
N ALA A 85 -15.43 -2.16 -0.48
CA ALA A 85 -14.78 -0.89 -0.76
C ALA A 85 -13.53 -1.04 -1.63
N SER A 86 -12.72 -2.09 -1.46
CA SER A 86 -11.49 -2.28 -2.25
C SER A 86 -11.78 -2.46 -3.72
N LYS A 87 -12.81 -3.25 -4.09
CA LYS A 87 -13.24 -3.38 -5.48
C LYS A 87 -13.69 -2.03 -6.07
N ALA A 88 -14.48 -1.26 -5.32
CA ALA A 88 -14.96 0.05 -5.77
C ALA A 88 -13.88 1.15 -5.76
N GLN A 89 -12.91 1.10 -4.84
CA GLN A 89 -11.79 2.03 -4.74
C GLN A 89 -10.72 1.72 -5.79
N LEU A 90 -10.47 0.46 -6.12
CA LEU A 90 -9.53 0.03 -7.17
C LEU A 90 -9.84 0.67 -8.53
N GLU A 91 -11.13 0.84 -8.87
CA GLU A 91 -11.54 1.47 -10.13
C GLU A 91 -11.38 3.01 -10.12
N ARG A 92 -11.20 3.63 -8.94
CA ARG A 92 -11.24 5.10 -8.76
C ARG A 92 -9.86 5.74 -8.55
N ILE A 93 -8.83 4.96 -8.25
CA ILE A 93 -7.50 5.48 -7.91
C ILE A 93 -6.65 5.68 -9.18
N LYS A 94 -6.89 6.79 -9.90
CA LYS A 94 -6.03 7.27 -11.00
C LYS A 94 -4.97 8.30 -10.55
N ARG A 95 -5.08 8.81 -9.32
CA ARG A 95 -4.14 9.77 -8.71
C ARG A 95 -3.98 9.41 -7.25
N VAL A 96 -2.78 9.01 -6.86
CA VAL A 96 -2.48 8.62 -5.49
C VAL A 96 -1.66 9.72 -4.85
N THR A 97 -2.17 10.31 -3.77
CA THR A 97 -1.49 11.39 -3.06
C THR A 97 -1.02 10.87 -1.71
N ASN A 98 0.18 11.24 -1.28
CA ASN A 98 0.62 10.97 0.07
C ASN A 98 0.23 12.13 1.02
N LYS A 99 0.42 11.94 2.32
CA LYS A 99 0.13 12.86 3.42
C LYS A 99 0.95 14.14 3.36
N HIS A 100 2.01 14.17 2.56
CA HIS A 100 2.84 15.32 2.30
C HIS A 100 2.46 16.03 0.98
N GLY A 101 1.36 15.63 0.33
CA GLY A 101 0.84 16.26 -0.89
C GLY A 101 1.48 15.80 -2.20
N TYR A 102 2.40 14.83 -2.17
CA TYR A 102 3.02 14.31 -3.39
C TYR A 102 2.06 13.37 -4.12
N VAL A 103 1.63 13.79 -5.31
CA VAL A 103 0.78 13.02 -6.22
C VAL A 103 1.64 12.17 -7.15
N LYS A 104 1.40 10.86 -7.18
CA LYS A 104 1.83 9.99 -8.27
C LYS A 104 0.68 9.64 -9.19
N ARG A 105 0.98 9.63 -10.49
CA ARG A 105 0.04 9.25 -11.55
C ARG A 105 0.09 7.76 -11.87
N ASP A 106 1.06 7.03 -11.33
CA ASP A 106 1.22 5.61 -11.59
C ASP A 106 0.11 4.81 -10.90
N GLU A 107 -0.35 3.76 -11.59
CA GLU A 107 -1.38 2.86 -11.10
C GLU A 107 -0.91 2.19 -9.81
N CYS A 108 -1.55 2.51 -8.69
CA CYS A 108 -1.35 1.81 -7.44
C CYS A 108 -2.45 0.77 -7.28
N ARG A 109 -2.07 -0.51 -7.32
CA ARG A 109 -3.00 -1.62 -7.09
C ARG A 109 -3.00 -1.99 -5.62
N VAL A 110 -4.20 -2.10 -5.02
CA VAL A 110 -4.38 -2.53 -3.63
C VAL A 110 -5.04 -3.92 -3.60
N LEU A 111 -4.44 -4.85 -2.85
CA LEU A 111 -4.94 -6.20 -2.63
C LEU A 111 -5.16 -6.39 -1.12
N LEU A 112 -6.24 -7.09 -0.75
CA LEU A 112 -6.65 -7.39 0.62
C LEU A 112 -6.91 -8.88 0.80
#